data_AF-A0A0J8G4M3-F1
#
_entry.id   AF-A0A0J8G4M3-F1
#
_cell.length_a   1.000
_cell.length_b   1.000
_cell.length_c   1.000
_cell.angle_alpha   90.00
_cell.angle_beta   90.00
_cell.angle_gamma   90.00
#
_symmetry.space_group_name_H-M   'P 1'
#
loop_
_entity.id
_entity.type
_entity.pdbx_description
1 polymer ?
#
loop_
_entity_poly.entity_id
_entity_poly.type
_entity_poly.pdbx_seq_one_letter_code
_entity_poly.pdbx_strand_id
1 'polypeptide(L)'
;MNYNTYLKREIEKALFIEIGRDVPLNIGSSEVVLKKGEYPILPKDMIKMAEGNEKGSGGGIQLPVLIDGMIYLVGCDKEFKYFKLYKEFLKNAKGMISYIIKNIEANKDSDMKSSLIHLNTLCEIEPKKEYLYNRVVHLMNMLEKTSLEFLEEEILKSLERLSEEYEDFPMPFYHLGEYYINKDMDKAKVYLRKCLDYDETRLDAADLLDRIKSVEDYDSAIDLVKEGRGEEALKTLYNITDSQPENLDAKYYLCVALRQSNHNHKALMMLKELSDSIERQEVYAEIALNLAALSEFEAAIDYFRKALKIMPNDSGIICNIGVCQLNIGEIDEAEKTFSLASRINKNDEIALQWLDYIKNLQ
;
A
#
# COMPACT_ATOMS: atom_id res chain seq x y z
N MET A 1 20.39 -6.55 -0.93
CA MET A 1 21.04 -6.37 -2.23
C MET A 1 20.27 -5.28 -2.96
N ASN A 2 20.91 -4.29 -3.58
CA ASN A 2 20.19 -3.21 -4.28
C ASN A 2 20.05 -3.51 -5.78
N TYR A 3 19.17 -2.76 -6.46
CA TYR A 3 18.87 -2.91 -7.88
C TYR A 3 20.13 -2.92 -8.77
N ASN A 4 21.04 -1.95 -8.58
CA ASN A 4 22.26 -1.84 -9.38
C ASN A 4 23.18 -3.05 -9.17
N THR A 5 23.40 -3.50 -7.94
CA THR A 5 24.20 -4.70 -7.64
C THR A 5 23.56 -5.96 -8.21
N TYR A 6 22.23 -6.05 -8.22
CA TYR A 6 21.51 -7.19 -8.82
C TYR A 6 21.80 -7.33 -10.32
N LEU A 7 21.84 -6.22 -11.06
CA LEU A 7 22.16 -6.22 -12.49
C LEU A 7 23.65 -6.37 -12.79
N LYS A 8 24.53 -5.70 -12.02
CA LYS A 8 25.99 -5.77 -12.23
C LYS A 8 26.52 -7.20 -12.13
N ARG A 9 25.90 -8.08 -11.33
CA ARG A 9 26.27 -9.51 -11.25
C ARG A 9 26.22 -10.25 -12.57
N GLU A 10 25.37 -9.83 -13.52
CA GLU A 10 25.26 -10.47 -14.83
C GLU A 10 26.47 -10.21 -15.73
N ILE A 11 27.20 -9.14 -15.45
CA ILE A 11 28.34 -8.69 -16.26
C ILE A 11 29.68 -8.87 -15.54
N GLU A 12 29.68 -9.28 -14.26
CA GLU A 12 30.90 -9.52 -13.47
C GLU A 12 31.85 -10.53 -14.12
N LYS A 13 31.30 -11.52 -14.83
CA LYS A 13 32.06 -12.57 -15.53
C LYS A 13 32.17 -12.32 -17.04
N ALA A 14 31.78 -11.15 -17.52
CA ALA A 14 31.94 -10.82 -18.93
C ALA A 14 33.43 -10.82 -19.29
N LEU A 15 33.75 -11.50 -20.38
CA LEU A 15 35.08 -11.47 -20.97
C LEU A 15 35.14 -10.34 -21.99
N PHE A 16 36.34 -9.84 -22.27
CA PHE A 16 36.53 -8.76 -23.22
C PHE A 16 37.49 -9.17 -24.32
N ILE A 17 37.12 -8.84 -25.56
CA ILE A 17 38.00 -8.99 -26.71
C ILE A 17 38.41 -7.62 -27.20
N GLU A 18 39.71 -7.44 -27.42
CA GLU A 18 40.25 -6.21 -27.97
C GLU A 18 40.15 -6.22 -29.50
N ILE A 19 39.48 -5.21 -30.04
CA ILE A 19 39.52 -4.88 -31.47
C ILE A 19 40.53 -3.76 -31.64
N GLY A 20 41.69 -4.08 -32.23
CA GLY A 20 42.83 -3.15 -32.33
C GLY A 20 42.71 -2.03 -33.38
N ARG A 21 41.64 -2.00 -34.19
CA ARG A 21 41.40 -1.00 -35.24
C ARG A 21 39.90 -0.75 -35.43
N ASP A 22 39.54 0.36 -36.06
CA ASP A 22 38.16 0.60 -36.49
C ASP A 22 37.76 -0.45 -37.56
N VAL A 23 36.59 -1.07 -37.38
CA VAL A 23 36.02 -2.05 -38.30
C VAL A 23 34.71 -1.51 -38.85
N PRO A 24 34.67 -1.07 -40.13
CA PRO A 24 33.42 -0.69 -40.78
C PRO A 24 32.56 -1.93 -41.01
N LEU A 25 31.28 -1.82 -40.70
CA LEU A 25 30.28 -2.87 -40.83
C LEU A 25 29.06 -2.35 -41.56
N ASN A 26 28.49 -3.21 -42.40
CA ASN A 26 27.22 -2.97 -43.07
C ASN A 26 26.14 -3.80 -42.36
N ILE A 27 25.30 -3.13 -41.55
CA ILE A 27 24.16 -3.76 -40.88
C ILE A 27 22.89 -3.31 -41.61
N GLY A 28 22.38 -4.19 -42.48
CA GLY A 28 21.30 -3.85 -43.39
C GLY A 28 21.71 -2.74 -44.36
N SER A 29 21.08 -1.57 -44.25
CA SER A 29 21.40 -0.38 -45.06
C SER A 29 22.16 0.70 -44.29
N SER A 30 22.62 0.41 -43.07
CA SER A 30 23.40 1.35 -42.26
C SER A 30 24.87 0.96 -42.26
N GLU A 31 25.72 1.94 -42.56
CA GLU A 31 27.15 1.86 -42.31
C GLU A 31 27.41 2.26 -40.86
N VAL A 32 27.87 1.30 -40.05
CA VAL A 32 28.28 1.53 -38.66
C VAL A 32 29.73 1.10 -38.49
N VAL A 33 30.43 1.72 -37.54
CA VAL A 33 31.84 1.42 -37.29
C VAL A 33 31.98 0.88 -35.88
N LEU A 34 32.49 -0.34 -35.74
CA LEU A 34 33.05 -0.79 -34.46
C LEU A 34 34.36 -0.07 -34.27
N LYS A 35 34.43 0.84 -33.31
CA LYS A 35 35.66 1.56 -32.98
C LYS A 35 36.70 0.64 -32.38
N LYS A 36 37.97 1.02 -32.48
CA LYS A 36 39.03 0.41 -31.67
C LYS A 36 38.62 0.45 -30.18
N GLY A 37 38.65 -0.70 -29.52
CA GLY A 37 38.22 -0.82 -28.13
C GLY A 37 38.13 -2.26 -27.65
N GLU A 38 37.78 -2.43 -26.39
CA GLU A 38 37.42 -3.74 -25.84
C GLU A 38 35.92 -3.97 -26.01
N TYR A 39 35.50 -5.20 -26.23
CA TYR A 39 34.10 -5.55 -26.44
C TYR A 39 33.71 -6.76 -25.59
N PRO A 40 32.57 -6.69 -24.87
CA PRO A 40 32.13 -7.74 -23.95
C PRO A 40 31.64 -8.97 -24.71
N ILE A 41 31.91 -10.13 -24.13
CA ILE A 41 31.37 -11.44 -24.51
C ILE A 41 30.88 -12.12 -23.24
N LEU A 42 29.61 -12.53 -23.26
CA LEU A 42 29.00 -13.20 -22.11
C LEU A 42 29.45 -14.67 -22.06
N PRO A 43 29.69 -15.25 -20.87
CA PRO A 43 30.12 -16.64 -20.74
C PRO A 43 29.19 -17.66 -21.42
N LYS A 44 27.88 -17.42 -21.36
CA LYS A 44 26.86 -18.28 -21.99
C LYS A 44 27.04 -18.40 -23.52
N ASP A 45 27.50 -17.32 -24.16
CA ASP A 45 27.64 -17.29 -25.61
C ASP A 45 28.97 -17.90 -26.05
N MET A 46 30.00 -17.87 -25.20
CA MET A 46 31.23 -18.64 -25.41
C MET A 46 30.99 -20.14 -25.40
N ILE A 47 30.16 -20.64 -24.47
CA ILE A 47 29.82 -22.07 -24.40
C ILE A 47 29.10 -22.50 -25.66
N LYS A 48 28.09 -21.74 -26.10
CA LYS A 48 27.38 -22.00 -27.38
C LYS A 48 28.31 -21.98 -28.58
N MET A 49 29.30 -21.08 -28.61
CA MET A 49 30.33 -21.06 -29.66
C MET A 49 31.22 -22.31 -29.62
N ALA A 50 31.58 -22.78 -28.42
CA ALA A 50 32.39 -23.98 -28.26
C ALA A 50 31.62 -25.25 -28.65
N GLU A 51 30.33 -25.32 -28.33
CA GLU A 51 29.43 -26.45 -28.61
C GLU A 51 28.94 -26.47 -30.07
N GLY A 52 28.72 -25.31 -30.68
CA GLY A 52 28.17 -25.14 -32.04
C GLY A 52 29.16 -25.38 -33.19
N ASN A 53 30.36 -25.89 -32.93
CA ASN A 53 31.36 -26.22 -33.94
C ASN A 53 31.03 -27.51 -34.72
N GLU A 54 29.80 -27.65 -35.23
CA GLU A 54 29.48 -28.54 -36.33
C GLU A 54 29.09 -27.73 -37.59
N LYS A 55 30.08 -27.64 -38.49
CA LYS A 55 29.96 -27.40 -39.95
C LYS A 55 29.41 -26.04 -40.41
N GLY A 56 30.35 -25.11 -40.66
CA GLY A 56 30.23 -24.21 -41.82
C GLY A 56 30.35 -22.70 -41.59
N SER A 57 30.45 -22.21 -40.35
CA SER A 57 30.75 -20.79 -40.09
C SER A 57 32.24 -20.63 -39.77
N GLY A 58 32.96 -19.80 -40.54
CA GLY A 58 34.38 -19.55 -40.30
C GLY A 58 34.62 -19.09 -38.86
N GLY A 59 35.63 -19.67 -38.19
CA GLY A 59 35.83 -19.64 -36.74
C GLY A 59 36.19 -18.29 -36.10
N GLY A 60 35.42 -17.23 -36.37
CA GLY A 60 35.51 -15.92 -35.75
C GLY A 60 34.33 -15.62 -34.82
N ILE A 61 34.50 -14.61 -33.95
CA ILE A 61 33.41 -14.13 -33.10
C ILE A 61 32.32 -13.51 -33.96
N GLN A 62 31.09 -14.00 -33.80
CA GLN A 62 29.95 -13.51 -34.55
C GLN A 62 29.50 -12.15 -33.99
N LEU A 63 29.16 -11.22 -34.89
CA LEU A 63 28.70 -9.88 -34.52
C LEU A 63 27.50 -9.87 -33.55
N PRO A 64 26.49 -10.76 -33.66
CA PRO A 64 25.40 -10.85 -32.68
C PRO A 64 25.88 -11.04 -31.24
N VAL A 65 26.98 -11.77 -31.02
CA VAL A 65 27.50 -12.02 -29.67
C VAL A 65 28.16 -10.78 -29.07
N LEU A 66 28.82 -9.97 -29.90
CA LEU A 66 29.31 -8.66 -29.48
C LEU A 66 28.15 -7.71 -29.18
N ILE A 67 27.09 -7.74 -29.98
CA ILE A 67 25.87 -6.96 -29.76
C ILE A 67 25.22 -7.34 -28.44
N ASP A 68 25.05 -8.63 -28.15
CA ASP A 68 24.46 -9.11 -26.89
C ASP A 68 25.27 -8.67 -25.68
N GLY A 69 26.61 -8.78 -25.76
CA GLY A 69 27.47 -8.24 -24.71
C GLY A 69 27.31 -6.73 -24.51
N MET A 70 27.21 -5.96 -25.60
CA MET A 70 27.00 -4.51 -25.54
C MET A 70 25.65 -4.17 -24.91
N ILE A 71 24.58 -4.87 -25.30
CA ILE A 71 23.25 -4.74 -24.71
C ILE A 71 23.34 -4.99 -23.21
N TYR A 72 23.94 -6.10 -22.79
CA TYR A 72 24.06 -6.41 -21.36
C TYR A 72 24.83 -5.35 -20.58
N LEU A 73 25.95 -4.84 -21.10
CA LEU A 73 26.67 -3.76 -20.43
C LEU A 73 25.85 -2.47 -20.35
N VAL A 74 25.24 -2.04 -21.45
CA VAL A 74 24.44 -0.81 -21.47
C VAL A 74 23.24 -0.93 -20.53
N GLY A 75 22.61 -2.11 -20.44
CA GLY A 75 21.49 -2.37 -19.55
C GLY A 75 21.84 -2.53 -18.07
N CYS A 76 23.07 -2.92 -17.74
CA CYS A 76 23.49 -3.21 -16.37
C CYS A 76 24.37 -2.15 -15.71
N ASP A 77 25.23 -1.43 -16.46
CA ASP A 77 26.20 -0.51 -15.87
C ASP A 77 26.45 0.74 -16.72
N LYS A 78 25.76 1.83 -16.34
CA LYS A 78 25.89 3.14 -16.99
C LYS A 78 27.23 3.82 -16.72
N GLU A 79 27.96 3.38 -15.70
CA GLU A 79 29.24 3.93 -15.30
C GLU A 79 30.41 3.25 -16.00
N PHE A 80 30.16 2.19 -16.78
CA PHE A 80 31.20 1.46 -17.48
C PHE A 80 31.93 2.33 -18.51
N LYS A 81 33.26 2.21 -18.59
CA LYS A 81 34.13 3.07 -19.41
C LYS A 81 33.73 3.17 -20.89
N TYR A 82 33.21 2.10 -21.49
CA TYR A 82 32.76 2.07 -22.89
C TYR A 82 31.25 2.19 -23.06
N PHE A 83 30.49 2.55 -22.02
CA PHE A 83 29.04 2.68 -22.07
C PHE A 83 28.57 3.58 -23.22
N LYS A 84 29.16 4.79 -23.34
CA LYS A 84 28.81 5.74 -24.40
C LYS A 84 29.07 5.18 -25.80
N LEU A 85 30.20 4.49 -25.98
CA LEU A 85 30.60 3.88 -27.24
C LEU A 85 29.57 2.81 -27.66
N TYR A 86 29.22 1.91 -26.75
CA TYR A 86 28.26 0.83 -27.02
C TYR A 86 26.86 1.38 -27.27
N LYS A 87 26.42 2.33 -26.44
CA LYS A 87 25.13 3.03 -26.62
C LYS A 87 25.02 3.68 -27.99
N GLU A 88 26.06 4.37 -28.45
CA GLU A 88 26.09 5.02 -29.76
C GLU A 88 26.06 4.00 -30.91
N PHE A 89 26.82 2.90 -30.81
CA PHE A 89 26.78 1.82 -31.78
C PHE A 89 25.37 1.20 -31.88
N LEU A 90 24.78 0.84 -30.74
CA LEU A 90 23.45 0.21 -30.68
C LEU A 90 22.36 1.16 -31.21
N LYS A 91 22.44 2.46 -30.91
CA LYS A 91 21.49 3.46 -31.40
C LYS A 91 21.51 3.63 -32.92
N ASN A 92 22.70 3.55 -33.53
CA ASN A 92 22.88 3.82 -34.97
C ASN A 92 22.73 2.56 -35.85
N ALA A 93 22.78 1.37 -35.26
CA ALA A 93 22.61 0.11 -35.97
C ALA A 93 21.14 -0.12 -36.38
N LYS A 94 20.87 -0.21 -37.69
CA LYS A 94 19.52 -0.46 -38.21
C LYS A 94 18.98 -1.80 -37.72
N GLY A 95 17.74 -1.79 -37.25
CA GLY A 95 17.04 -2.98 -36.74
C GLY A 95 17.38 -3.33 -35.28
N MET A 96 18.24 -2.57 -34.60
CA MET A 96 18.62 -2.85 -33.22
C MET A 96 17.44 -2.76 -32.25
N ILE A 97 16.57 -1.75 -32.41
CA ILE A 97 15.35 -1.62 -31.60
C ILE A 97 14.46 -2.87 -31.74
N SER A 98 14.19 -3.30 -32.98
CA SER A 98 13.41 -4.51 -33.24
C SER A 98 14.07 -5.78 -32.68
N TYR A 99 15.40 -5.86 -32.75
CA TYR A 99 16.16 -6.96 -32.16
C TYR A 99 16.00 -7.02 -30.63
N ILE A 100 16.12 -5.88 -29.95
CA ILE A 100 15.95 -5.77 -28.50
C ILE A 100 14.51 -6.11 -28.10
N ILE A 101 13.51 -5.54 -28.77
CA ILE A 101 12.08 -5.83 -28.50
C ILE A 101 11.77 -7.31 -28.67
N LYS A 102 12.28 -7.96 -29.72
CA LYS A 102 12.10 -9.41 -29.92
C LYS A 102 12.67 -10.22 -28.75
N ASN A 103 13.82 -9.83 -28.21
CA ASN A 103 14.43 -10.50 -27.07
C ASN A 103 13.67 -10.23 -25.76
N ILE A 104 13.09 -9.05 -25.57
CA ILE A 104 12.20 -8.76 -24.43
C ILE A 104 11.01 -9.71 -24.47
N GLU A 105 10.29 -9.78 -25.59
CA GLU A 105 9.10 -10.63 -25.73
C GLU A 105 9.41 -12.12 -25.58
N ALA A 106 10.55 -12.58 -26.11
CA ALA A 106 10.95 -13.99 -26.01
C ALA A 106 11.28 -14.44 -24.58
N ASN A 107 11.69 -13.50 -23.72
CA ASN A 107 12.19 -13.82 -22.38
C ASN A 107 11.29 -13.31 -21.25
N LYS A 108 10.21 -12.56 -21.54
CA LYS A 108 9.43 -11.83 -20.52
C LYS A 108 8.91 -12.71 -19.37
N ASP A 109 8.64 -13.98 -19.66
CA ASP A 109 8.15 -14.95 -18.67
C ASP A 109 9.22 -15.99 -18.26
N SER A 110 10.14 -16.35 -19.15
CA SER A 110 11.14 -17.40 -18.93
C SER A 110 12.42 -16.89 -18.26
N ASP A 111 12.84 -15.66 -18.58
CA ASP A 111 14.00 -14.99 -18.01
C ASP A 111 13.70 -13.49 -17.87
N MET A 112 12.97 -13.17 -16.81
CA MET A 112 12.56 -11.80 -16.51
C MET A 112 13.76 -10.88 -16.32
N LYS A 113 14.88 -11.38 -15.81
CA LYS A 113 16.09 -10.57 -15.61
C LYS A 113 16.73 -10.19 -16.94
N SER A 114 16.90 -11.14 -17.87
CA SER A 114 17.35 -10.85 -19.22
C SER A 114 16.44 -9.82 -19.89
N SER A 115 15.12 -9.99 -19.80
CA SER A 115 14.15 -9.05 -20.35
C SER A 115 14.30 -7.64 -19.79
N LEU A 116 14.51 -7.52 -18.47
CA LEU A 116 14.77 -6.23 -17.81
C LEU A 116 16.04 -5.55 -18.32
N ILE A 117 17.12 -6.31 -18.56
CA ILE A 117 18.38 -5.78 -19.10
C ILE A 117 18.18 -5.23 -20.52
N HIS A 118 17.41 -5.94 -21.34
CA HIS A 118 17.03 -5.49 -22.68
C HIS A 118 16.16 -4.23 -22.62
N LEU A 119 15.19 -4.16 -21.69
CA LEU A 119 14.36 -2.96 -21.46
C LEU A 119 15.20 -1.76 -21.00
N ASN A 120 16.15 -1.96 -20.08
CA ASN A 120 17.08 -0.91 -19.65
C ASN A 120 17.88 -0.37 -20.84
N THR A 121 18.41 -1.26 -21.68
CA THR A 121 19.15 -0.87 -22.89
C THR A 121 18.27 -0.10 -23.86
N LEU A 122 17.04 -0.57 -24.08
CA LEU A 122 16.07 0.09 -24.95
C LEU A 122 15.80 1.53 -24.48
N CYS A 123 15.57 1.71 -23.17
CA CYS A 123 15.35 3.03 -22.57
C CYS A 123 16.57 3.94 -22.70
N GLU A 124 17.79 3.38 -22.73
CA GLU A 124 19.00 4.18 -22.94
C GLU A 124 19.15 4.66 -24.38
N ILE A 125 18.94 3.78 -25.36
CA ILE A 125 19.15 4.13 -26.78
C ILE A 125 17.99 4.93 -27.37
N GLU A 126 16.77 4.72 -26.87
CA GLU A 126 15.53 5.36 -27.33
C GLU A 126 14.60 5.64 -26.12
N PRO A 127 14.79 6.75 -25.39
CA PRO A 127 14.04 7.05 -24.16
C PRO A 127 12.63 7.56 -24.46
N LYS A 128 11.75 6.68 -24.94
CA LYS A 128 10.32 6.96 -25.15
C LYS A 128 9.51 6.67 -23.89
N LYS A 129 8.45 7.45 -23.65
CA LYS A 129 7.55 7.26 -22.48
C LYS A 129 6.99 5.84 -22.41
N GLU A 130 6.62 5.26 -23.55
CA GLU A 130 6.07 3.90 -23.63
C GLU A 130 7.09 2.84 -23.17
N TYR A 131 8.36 2.99 -23.52
CA TYR A 131 9.39 2.01 -23.13
C TYR A 131 9.79 2.18 -21.66
N LEU A 132 9.91 3.41 -21.20
CA LEU A 132 10.15 3.72 -19.80
C LEU A 132 9.02 3.16 -18.92
N TYR A 133 7.77 3.28 -19.37
CA TYR A 133 6.63 2.71 -18.67
C TYR A 133 6.59 1.18 -18.75
N ASN A 134 6.83 0.58 -19.91
CA ASN A 134 6.90 -0.87 -20.05
C ASN A 134 7.99 -1.48 -19.15
N ARG A 135 9.10 -0.76 -18.94
CA ARG A 135 10.13 -1.13 -17.96
C ARG A 135 9.57 -1.15 -16.54
N VAL A 136 8.78 -0.16 -16.14
CA VAL A 136 8.11 -0.12 -14.83
C VAL A 136 7.14 -1.29 -14.67
N VAL A 137 6.28 -1.54 -15.66
CA VAL A 137 5.34 -2.66 -15.64
C VAL A 137 6.08 -4.00 -15.50
N HIS A 138 7.20 -4.16 -16.20
CA HIS A 138 8.04 -5.35 -16.08
C HIS A 138 8.62 -5.51 -14.67
N LEU A 139 9.08 -4.42 -14.05
CA LEU A 139 9.56 -4.43 -12.66
C LEU A 139 8.45 -4.78 -11.66
N MET A 140 7.24 -4.25 -11.85
CA MET A 140 6.08 -4.59 -11.01
C MET A 140 5.73 -6.08 -11.09
N ASN A 141 5.67 -6.64 -12.31
CA ASN A 141 5.45 -8.07 -12.53
C ASN A 141 6.58 -8.91 -11.90
N MET A 142 7.84 -8.46 -12.00
CA MET A 142 8.96 -9.11 -11.33
C MET A 142 8.79 -9.09 -9.80
N LEU A 143 8.42 -7.96 -9.22
CA LEU A 143 8.19 -7.83 -7.78
C LEU A 143 7.09 -8.80 -7.32
N GLU A 144 5.97 -8.87 -8.04
CA GLU A 144 4.87 -9.79 -7.74
C GLU A 144 5.33 -11.26 -7.78
N LYS A 145 6.06 -11.67 -8.83
CA LYS A 145 6.48 -13.07 -9.01
C LYS A 145 7.64 -13.51 -8.12
N THR A 146 8.50 -12.59 -7.71
CA THR A 146 9.77 -12.92 -7.02
C THR A 146 9.88 -12.38 -5.60
N SER A 147 9.00 -11.46 -5.22
CA SER A 147 9.01 -10.77 -3.92
C SER A 147 10.35 -10.08 -3.59
N LEU A 148 11.08 -9.64 -4.62
CA LEU A 148 12.34 -8.92 -4.46
C LEU A 148 12.07 -7.46 -4.06
N GLU A 149 11.93 -7.18 -2.77
CA GLU A 149 11.56 -5.87 -2.20
C GLU A 149 12.43 -4.70 -2.69
N PHE A 150 13.71 -4.93 -3.01
CA PHE A 150 14.60 -3.87 -3.52
C PHE A 150 14.16 -3.30 -4.87
N LEU A 151 13.22 -3.96 -5.58
CA LEU A 151 12.63 -3.44 -6.81
C LEU A 151 11.66 -2.28 -6.54
N GLU A 152 11.05 -2.20 -5.35
CA GLU A 152 10.08 -1.15 -5.01
C GLU A 152 10.69 0.25 -5.14
N GLU A 153 11.94 0.43 -4.69
CA GLU A 153 12.63 1.72 -4.76
C GLU A 153 12.87 2.17 -6.21
N GLU A 154 13.25 1.24 -7.10
CA GLU A 154 13.46 1.56 -8.53
C GLU A 154 12.13 1.81 -9.26
N ILE A 155 11.08 1.06 -8.93
CA ILE A 155 9.72 1.27 -9.46
C ILE A 155 9.25 2.67 -9.08
N LEU A 156 9.33 3.03 -7.80
CA LEU A 156 8.88 4.32 -7.30
C LEU A 156 9.63 5.47 -7.98
N LYS A 157 10.97 5.43 -8.00
CA LYS A 157 11.78 6.46 -8.68
C LYS A 157 11.45 6.59 -10.16
N SER A 158 11.16 5.47 -10.84
CA SER A 158 10.80 5.46 -12.25
C SER A 158 9.42 6.09 -12.49
N LEU A 159 8.45 5.78 -11.63
CA LEU A 159 7.11 6.36 -11.67
C LEU A 159 7.15 7.87 -11.39
N GLU A 160 7.87 8.30 -10.36
CA GLU A 160 8.04 9.71 -10.02
C GLU A 160 8.64 10.49 -11.20
N ARG A 161 9.74 9.99 -11.77
CA ARG A 161 10.37 10.61 -12.94
C ARG A 161 9.43 10.67 -14.15
N LEU A 162 8.70 9.60 -14.43
CA LEU A 162 7.71 9.58 -15.51
C LEU A 162 6.60 10.61 -15.27
N SER A 163 6.16 10.75 -14.03
CA SER A 163 5.11 11.69 -13.63
C SER A 163 5.55 13.16 -13.71
N GLU A 164 6.85 13.43 -13.53
CA GLU A 164 7.44 14.76 -13.68
C GLU A 164 7.71 15.13 -15.14
N GLU A 165 8.15 14.17 -15.96
CA GLU A 165 8.50 14.41 -17.37
C GLU A 165 7.25 14.44 -18.28
N TYR A 166 6.19 13.69 -17.93
CA TYR A 166 5.02 13.48 -18.80
C TYR A 166 3.70 13.70 -18.04
N GLU A 167 3.26 14.96 -17.95
CA GLU A 167 1.98 15.31 -17.32
C GLU A 167 0.75 14.77 -18.09
N ASP A 168 0.91 14.49 -19.39
CA ASP A 168 -0.13 13.95 -20.29
C ASP A 168 -0.28 12.42 -20.19
N PHE A 169 0.40 11.80 -19.23
CA PHE A 169 0.46 10.35 -19.10
C PHE A 169 -0.06 9.95 -17.71
N PRO A 170 -1.29 9.41 -17.61
CA PRO A 170 -1.94 9.20 -16.31
C PRO A 170 -1.45 7.96 -15.56
N MET A 171 -0.92 6.96 -16.25
CA MET A 171 -0.55 5.68 -15.63
C MET A 171 0.46 5.80 -14.48
N PRO A 172 1.53 6.62 -14.57
CA PRO A 172 2.43 6.84 -13.45
C PRO A 172 1.72 7.42 -12.23
N PHE A 173 0.82 8.39 -12.41
CA PHE A 173 0.04 8.95 -11.32
C PHE A 173 -0.90 7.91 -10.70
N TYR A 174 -1.53 7.07 -11.52
CA TYR A 174 -2.39 6.00 -11.02
C TYR A 174 -1.62 5.04 -10.10
N HIS A 175 -0.48 4.50 -10.55
CA HIS A 175 0.35 3.59 -9.74
C HIS A 175 0.94 4.25 -8.49
N LEU A 176 1.31 5.53 -8.56
CA LEU A 176 1.72 6.30 -7.37
C LEU A 176 0.55 6.46 -6.39
N GLY A 177 -0.65 6.71 -6.90
CA GLY A 177 -1.87 6.75 -6.10
C GLY A 177 -2.12 5.45 -5.34
N GLU A 178 -2.05 4.31 -6.03
CA GLU A 178 -2.15 2.98 -5.42
C GLU A 178 -1.06 2.73 -4.37
N TYR A 179 0.18 3.11 -4.67
CA TYR A 179 1.30 2.93 -3.74
C TYR A 179 1.10 3.71 -2.42
N TYR A 180 0.60 4.94 -2.51
CA TYR A 180 0.44 5.81 -1.35
C TYR A 180 -0.86 5.59 -0.57
N ILE A 181 -1.85 4.85 -1.08
CA ILE A 181 -3.18 4.74 -0.45
C ILE A 181 -3.12 4.26 1.01
N ASN A 182 -2.18 3.36 1.33
CA ASN A 182 -1.98 2.80 2.67
C ASN A 182 -0.81 3.44 3.44
N LYS A 183 -0.16 4.47 2.88
CA LYS A 183 1.06 5.09 3.44
C LYS A 183 0.86 6.58 3.75
N ASP A 184 0.20 7.28 2.83
CA ASP A 184 -0.03 8.71 2.85
C ASP A 184 -1.25 9.01 1.96
N MET A 185 -2.44 8.97 2.55
CA MET A 185 -3.72 9.15 1.82
C MET A 185 -3.80 10.52 1.14
N ASP A 186 -3.17 11.55 1.70
CA ASP A 186 -3.15 12.87 1.09
C ASP A 186 -2.35 12.88 -0.22
N LYS A 187 -1.16 12.28 -0.22
CA LYS A 187 -0.40 12.07 -1.46
C LYS A 187 -1.15 11.20 -2.46
N ALA A 188 -1.79 10.12 -1.99
CA ALA A 188 -2.58 9.25 -2.85
C ALA A 188 -3.69 10.04 -3.56
N LYS A 189 -4.46 10.85 -2.84
CA LYS A 189 -5.50 11.72 -3.40
C LYS A 189 -4.95 12.70 -4.43
N VAL A 190 -3.79 13.31 -4.18
CA VAL A 190 -3.14 14.24 -5.12
C VAL A 190 -2.87 13.55 -6.45
N TYR A 191 -2.30 12.35 -6.42
CA TYR A 191 -2.00 11.61 -7.65
C TYR A 191 -3.26 11.09 -8.34
N LEU A 192 -4.19 10.47 -7.61
CA LEU A 192 -5.43 9.93 -8.18
C LEU A 192 -6.32 11.02 -8.81
N ARG A 193 -6.33 12.23 -8.26
CA ARG A 193 -7.08 13.35 -8.86
C ARG A 193 -6.56 13.73 -10.25
N LYS A 194 -5.25 13.60 -10.51
CA LYS A 194 -4.68 13.84 -11.85
C LYS A 194 -5.15 12.81 -12.88
N CYS A 195 -5.60 11.64 -12.44
CA CYS A 195 -6.11 10.58 -13.31
C CYS A 195 -7.55 10.83 -13.78
N LEU A 196 -8.33 11.66 -13.07
CA LEU A 196 -9.76 11.84 -13.36
C LEU A 196 -10.04 12.49 -14.73
N ASP A 197 -9.08 13.22 -15.28
CA ASP A 197 -9.22 13.87 -16.58
C ASP A 197 -9.10 12.87 -17.75
N TYR A 198 -8.58 11.66 -17.50
CA TYR A 198 -8.25 10.68 -18.53
C TYR A 198 -9.21 9.50 -18.51
N ASP A 199 -9.87 9.23 -19.65
CA ASP A 199 -10.88 8.16 -19.74
C ASP A 199 -10.35 6.78 -19.34
N GLU A 200 -9.06 6.50 -19.61
CA GLU A 200 -8.42 5.21 -19.33
C GLU A 200 -8.21 4.92 -17.83
N THR A 201 -8.12 5.95 -16.98
CA THR A 201 -7.89 5.79 -15.53
C THR A 201 -8.98 6.41 -14.67
N ARG A 202 -9.94 7.15 -15.26
CA ARG A 202 -10.96 7.90 -14.53
C ARG A 202 -11.77 7.04 -13.58
N LEU A 203 -12.28 5.90 -14.05
CA LEU A 203 -13.15 5.03 -13.24
C LEU A 203 -12.38 4.40 -12.09
N ASP A 204 -11.24 3.77 -12.38
CA ASP A 204 -10.42 3.11 -11.37
C ASP A 204 -9.90 4.12 -10.31
N ALA A 205 -9.49 5.32 -10.74
CA ALA A 205 -9.05 6.37 -9.83
C ALA A 205 -10.21 6.93 -8.98
N ALA A 206 -11.41 7.06 -9.55
CA ALA A 206 -12.60 7.49 -8.81
C ALA A 206 -12.97 6.47 -7.73
N ASP A 207 -12.95 5.18 -8.05
CA ASP A 207 -13.22 4.10 -7.08
C ASP A 207 -12.21 4.12 -5.92
N LEU A 208 -10.92 4.35 -6.21
CA LEU A 208 -9.90 4.49 -5.17
C LEU A 208 -10.12 5.74 -4.30
N LEU A 209 -10.50 6.87 -4.90
CA LEU A 209 -10.82 8.09 -4.15
C LEU A 209 -12.05 7.91 -3.25
N ASP A 210 -13.08 7.22 -3.73
CA ASP A 210 -14.28 6.92 -2.95
C ASP A 210 -13.97 5.98 -1.78
N ARG A 211 -13.06 5.01 -1.98
CA ARG A 211 -12.55 4.16 -0.89
C ARG A 211 -11.82 4.98 0.17
N ILE A 212 -10.92 5.90 -0.24
CA ILE A 212 -10.22 6.79 0.71
C ILE A 212 -11.25 7.62 1.48
N LYS A 213 -12.21 8.23 0.77
CA LYS A 213 -13.25 9.05 1.38
C LYS A 213 -14.09 8.25 2.39
N SER A 214 -14.45 7.01 2.07
CA SER A 214 -15.21 6.16 3.00
C SER A 214 -14.45 5.89 4.31
N VAL A 215 -13.12 5.78 4.27
CA VAL A 215 -12.30 5.61 5.46
C VAL A 215 -12.25 6.92 6.25
N GLU A 216 -12.01 8.05 5.58
CA GLU A 216 -12.00 9.37 6.22
C GLU A 216 -13.34 9.73 6.86
N ASP A 217 -14.45 9.44 6.17
CA ASP A 217 -15.81 9.65 6.67
C ASP A 217 -16.07 8.78 7.93
N TYR A 218 -15.53 7.56 7.97
CA TYR A 218 -15.65 6.68 9.14
C TYR A 218 -14.85 7.20 10.34
N ASP A 219 -13.59 7.56 10.15
CA ASP A 219 -12.73 8.10 11.20
C ASP A 219 -13.30 9.41 11.76
N SER A 220 -13.73 10.31 10.86
CA SER A 220 -14.38 11.56 11.26
C SER A 220 -15.67 11.33 12.04
N ALA A 221 -16.49 10.33 11.67
CA ALA A 221 -17.71 10.02 12.40
C ALA A 221 -17.43 9.46 13.80
N ILE A 222 -16.38 8.63 13.95
CA ILE A 222 -15.94 8.15 15.26
C ILE A 222 -15.48 9.31 16.14
N ASP A 223 -14.71 10.24 15.59
CA ASP A 223 -14.20 11.38 16.36
C ASP A 223 -15.33 12.30 16.83
N LEU A 224 -16.34 12.56 15.99
CA LEU A 224 -17.57 13.25 16.39
C LEU A 224 -18.26 12.55 17.57
N VAL A 225 -18.37 11.22 17.53
CA VAL A 225 -18.94 10.44 18.65
C VAL A 225 -18.10 10.58 19.92
N LYS A 226 -16.77 10.53 19.83
CA LYS A 226 -15.88 10.71 21.00
C LYS A 226 -15.99 12.11 21.61
N GLU A 227 -16.26 13.13 20.78
CA GLU A 227 -16.52 14.50 21.21
C GLU A 227 -17.92 14.70 21.82
N GLY A 228 -18.78 13.68 21.81
CA GLY A 228 -20.16 13.78 22.29
C GLY A 228 -21.13 14.38 21.25
N ARG A 229 -20.69 14.56 20.01
CA ARG A 229 -21.44 15.18 18.90
C ARG A 229 -22.12 14.10 18.04
N GLY A 230 -22.78 13.15 18.70
CA GLY A 230 -23.39 11.99 18.04
C GLY A 230 -24.40 12.32 16.94
N GLU A 231 -25.19 13.39 17.11
CA GLU A 231 -26.20 13.82 16.11
C GLU A 231 -25.55 14.12 14.74
N GLU A 232 -24.37 14.74 14.74
CA GLU A 232 -23.63 15.06 13.51
C GLU A 232 -23.07 13.80 12.85
N ALA A 233 -22.74 12.77 13.64
CA ALA A 233 -22.20 11.51 13.16
C ALA A 233 -23.27 10.56 12.58
N LEU A 234 -24.54 10.70 12.98
CA LEU A 234 -25.62 9.76 12.65
C LEU A 234 -25.74 9.51 11.14
N LYS A 235 -25.77 10.58 10.34
CA LYS A 235 -25.94 10.46 8.88
C LYS A 235 -24.83 9.62 8.26
N THR A 236 -23.59 9.89 8.65
CA THR A 236 -22.41 9.19 8.13
C THR A 236 -22.41 7.74 8.59
N LEU A 237 -22.65 7.50 9.88
CA LEU A 237 -22.70 6.14 10.44
C LEU A 237 -23.82 5.30 9.85
N TYR A 238 -25.00 5.88 9.56
CA TYR A 238 -26.06 5.17 8.83
C TYR A 238 -25.59 4.70 7.46
N ASN A 239 -25.01 5.61 6.66
CA ASN A 239 -24.51 5.26 5.33
C ASN A 239 -23.45 4.16 5.39
N ILE A 240 -22.56 4.20 6.39
CA ILE A 240 -21.53 3.18 6.59
C ILE A 240 -22.16 1.84 6.97
N THR A 241 -23.10 1.81 7.92
CA THR A 241 -23.74 0.55 8.32
C THR A 241 -24.64 -0.05 7.24
N ASP A 242 -25.20 0.77 6.36
CA ASP A 242 -26.01 0.33 5.22
C ASP A 242 -25.13 -0.26 4.11
N SER A 243 -23.96 0.35 3.85
CA SER A 243 -23.01 -0.11 2.83
C SER A 243 -22.11 -1.26 3.30
N GLN A 244 -21.85 -1.36 4.61
CA GLN A 244 -21.02 -2.38 5.24
C GLN A 244 -21.77 -3.04 6.42
N PRO A 245 -22.82 -3.85 6.16
CA PRO A 245 -23.65 -4.45 7.21
C PRO A 245 -22.89 -5.39 8.16
N GLU A 246 -21.72 -5.88 7.79
CA GLU A 246 -20.82 -6.71 8.59
C GLU A 246 -19.90 -5.92 9.53
N ASN A 247 -19.79 -4.60 9.36
CA ASN A 247 -18.94 -3.75 10.18
C ASN A 247 -19.57 -3.52 11.57
N LEU A 248 -19.24 -4.42 12.51
CA LEU A 248 -19.79 -4.42 13.86
C LEU A 248 -19.36 -3.19 14.69
N ASP A 249 -18.17 -2.66 14.43
CA ASP A 249 -17.66 -1.47 15.13
C ASP A 249 -18.45 -0.23 14.67
N ALA A 250 -18.73 -0.09 13.38
CA ALA A 250 -19.60 0.97 12.87
C ALA A 250 -21.02 0.90 13.46
N LYS A 251 -21.58 -0.31 13.60
CA LYS A 251 -22.88 -0.52 14.27
C LYS A 251 -22.82 -0.10 15.74
N TYR A 252 -21.74 -0.45 16.44
CA TYR A 252 -21.54 -0.02 17.83
C TYR A 252 -21.49 1.50 17.94
N TYR A 253 -20.66 2.18 17.15
CA TYR A 253 -20.57 3.65 17.17
C TYR A 253 -21.88 4.33 16.77
N LEU A 254 -22.66 3.74 15.86
CA LEU A 254 -24.01 4.21 15.54
C LEU A 254 -24.93 4.14 16.77
N CYS A 255 -24.84 3.09 17.59
CA CYS A 255 -25.61 2.98 18.82
C CYS A 255 -25.19 4.03 19.85
N VAL A 256 -23.88 4.28 19.99
CA VAL A 256 -23.37 5.36 20.86
C VAL A 256 -23.88 6.73 20.38
N ALA A 257 -23.81 6.99 19.08
CA ALA A 257 -24.31 8.23 18.47
C ALA A 257 -25.82 8.40 18.70
N LEU A 258 -26.60 7.32 18.59
CA LEU A 258 -28.03 7.31 18.89
C LEU A 258 -28.32 7.65 20.35
N ARG A 259 -27.54 7.10 21.30
CA ARG A 259 -27.66 7.46 22.73
C ARG A 259 -27.39 8.95 22.95
N GLN A 260 -26.29 9.47 22.41
CA GLN A 260 -25.93 10.89 22.51
C GLN A 260 -27.00 11.82 21.92
N SER A 261 -27.78 11.30 20.97
CA SER A 261 -28.88 12.00 20.29
C SER A 261 -30.25 11.71 20.91
N ASN A 262 -30.31 11.10 22.11
CA ASN A 262 -31.53 10.72 22.82
C ASN A 262 -32.44 9.71 22.10
N HIS A 263 -31.92 8.98 21.12
CA HIS A 263 -32.62 7.90 20.41
C HIS A 263 -32.42 6.53 21.10
N ASN A 264 -32.50 6.51 22.44
CA ASN A 264 -32.13 5.37 23.29
C ASN A 264 -32.89 4.07 22.95
N HIS A 265 -34.19 4.13 22.63
CA HIS A 265 -34.96 2.93 22.27
C HIS A 265 -34.45 2.26 20.98
N LYS A 266 -34.06 3.05 19.97
CA LYS A 266 -33.52 2.52 18.71
C LYS A 266 -32.13 1.92 18.95
N ALA A 267 -31.29 2.61 19.73
CA ALA A 267 -29.99 2.10 20.14
C ALA A 267 -30.12 0.75 20.85
N LEU A 268 -31.04 0.61 21.82
CA LEU A 268 -31.24 -0.65 22.56
C LEU A 268 -31.67 -1.81 21.66
N MET A 269 -32.53 -1.57 20.67
CA MET A 269 -32.92 -2.62 19.73
C MET A 269 -31.71 -3.14 18.95
N MET A 270 -30.90 -2.22 18.40
CA MET A 270 -29.71 -2.56 17.63
C MET A 270 -28.61 -3.19 18.50
N LEU A 271 -28.41 -2.70 19.71
CA LEU A 271 -27.43 -3.24 20.65
C LEU A 271 -27.78 -4.66 21.11
N LYS A 272 -29.09 -4.98 21.25
CA LYS A 272 -29.52 -6.35 21.57
C LYS A 272 -29.14 -7.32 20.46
N GLU A 273 -29.45 -6.97 19.20
CA GLU A 273 -29.03 -7.76 18.04
C GLU A 273 -27.50 -7.90 17.97
N LEU A 274 -26.77 -6.84 18.28
CA LEU A 274 -25.31 -6.85 18.33
C LEU A 274 -24.80 -7.77 19.45
N SER A 275 -25.40 -7.75 20.64
CA SER A 275 -25.02 -8.58 21.78
C SER A 275 -25.30 -10.07 21.58
N ASP A 276 -26.28 -10.42 20.73
CA ASP A 276 -26.53 -11.81 20.32
C ASP A 276 -25.44 -12.33 19.37
N SER A 277 -24.74 -11.41 18.69
CA SER A 277 -23.70 -11.73 17.71
C SER A 277 -22.28 -11.69 18.30
N ILE A 278 -22.03 -10.78 19.26
CA ILE A 278 -20.70 -10.57 19.86
C ILE A 278 -20.78 -10.35 21.36
N GLU A 279 -19.92 -11.05 22.10
CA GLU A 279 -19.76 -10.87 23.53
C GLU A 279 -18.60 -9.88 23.81
N ARG A 280 -18.91 -8.59 23.88
CA ARG A 280 -17.95 -7.52 24.17
C ARG A 280 -18.41 -6.65 25.33
N GLN A 281 -17.47 -6.19 26.16
CA GLN A 281 -17.77 -5.37 27.32
C GLN A 281 -18.46 -4.06 26.93
N GLU A 282 -17.94 -3.40 25.89
CA GLU A 282 -18.39 -2.09 25.44
C GLU A 282 -19.85 -2.15 25.00
N VAL A 283 -20.27 -3.24 24.36
CA VAL A 283 -21.66 -3.45 23.94
C VAL A 283 -22.59 -3.56 25.16
N TYR A 284 -22.24 -4.37 26.16
CA TYR A 284 -23.05 -4.50 27.37
C TYR A 284 -23.08 -3.21 28.20
N ALA A 285 -21.94 -2.51 28.29
CA ALA A 285 -21.88 -1.21 28.96
C ALA A 285 -22.75 -0.17 28.24
N GLU A 286 -22.76 -0.15 26.90
CA GLU A 286 -23.58 0.78 26.13
C GLU A 286 -25.07 0.44 26.22
N ILE A 287 -25.46 -0.85 26.30
CA ILE A 287 -26.85 -1.25 26.63
C ILE A 287 -27.26 -0.67 27.97
N ALA A 288 -26.42 -0.84 29.00
CA ALA A 288 -26.70 -0.35 30.33
C ALA A 288 -26.80 1.19 30.38
N LEU A 289 -25.93 1.91 29.67
CA LEU A 289 -26.00 3.37 29.54
C LEU A 289 -27.31 3.84 28.90
N ASN A 290 -27.79 3.15 27.86
CA ASN A 290 -29.07 3.47 27.23
C ASN A 290 -30.27 3.15 28.15
N LEU A 291 -30.21 2.06 28.93
CA LEU A 291 -31.23 1.75 29.94
C LEU A 291 -31.26 2.80 31.06
N ALA A 292 -30.10 3.21 31.57
CA ALA A 292 -29.99 4.27 32.57
C ALA A 292 -30.52 5.61 32.04
N ALA A 293 -30.27 5.94 30.77
CA ALA A 293 -30.84 7.13 30.12
C ALA A 293 -32.37 7.10 29.97
N LEU A 294 -32.97 5.90 30.03
CA LEU A 294 -34.42 5.69 30.07
C LEU A 294 -34.95 5.51 31.50
N SER A 295 -34.12 5.72 32.52
CA SER A 295 -34.42 5.52 33.94
C SER A 295 -34.72 4.06 34.34
N GLU A 296 -34.32 3.09 33.53
CA GLU A 296 -34.44 1.65 33.81
C GLU A 296 -33.19 1.16 34.57
N PHE A 297 -32.98 1.71 35.78
CA PHE A 297 -31.72 1.61 36.51
C PHE A 297 -31.37 0.20 36.98
N GLU A 298 -32.34 -0.57 37.46
CA GLU A 298 -32.11 -1.95 37.92
C GLU A 298 -31.65 -2.84 36.74
N ALA A 299 -32.29 -2.68 35.58
CA ALA A 299 -31.89 -3.39 34.37
C ALA A 299 -30.51 -2.93 33.87
N ALA A 300 -30.20 -1.63 33.99
CA ALA A 300 -28.88 -1.11 33.67
C ALA A 300 -27.78 -1.75 34.53
N ILE A 301 -28.01 -1.88 35.85
CA ILE A 301 -27.08 -2.55 36.78
C ILE A 301 -26.80 -3.99 36.34
N ASP A 302 -27.83 -4.75 35.93
CA ASP A 302 -27.65 -6.13 35.47
C ASP A 302 -26.78 -6.22 34.21
N TYR A 303 -26.93 -5.29 33.26
CA TYR A 303 -26.08 -5.24 32.07
C TYR A 303 -24.67 -4.75 32.36
N PHE A 304 -24.49 -3.77 33.27
CA PHE A 304 -23.15 -3.40 33.74
C PHE A 304 -22.45 -4.56 34.43
N ARG A 305 -23.17 -5.37 35.22
CA ARG A 305 -22.62 -6.61 35.81
C ARG A 305 -22.21 -7.62 34.74
N LYS A 306 -22.95 -7.76 33.63
CA LYS A 306 -22.51 -8.59 32.49
C LYS A 306 -21.23 -8.05 31.87
N ALA A 307 -21.13 -6.73 31.68
CA ALA A 307 -19.93 -6.07 31.18
C ALA A 307 -18.72 -6.35 32.08
N LEU A 308 -18.88 -6.26 33.41
CA LEU A 308 -17.82 -6.58 34.39
C LEU A 308 -17.47 -8.07 34.47
N LYS A 309 -18.33 -9.00 34.01
CA LYS A 309 -17.89 -10.41 33.88
C LYS A 309 -16.81 -10.58 32.81
N ILE A 310 -16.76 -9.68 31.83
CA ILE A 310 -15.76 -9.70 30.75
C ILE A 310 -14.47 -9.02 31.22
N MET A 311 -14.51 -7.76 31.70
CA MET A 311 -13.38 -7.14 32.39
C MET A 311 -13.78 -6.70 33.81
N PRO A 312 -13.40 -7.47 34.85
CA PRO A 312 -13.85 -7.26 36.24
C PRO A 312 -13.46 -5.97 36.95
N ASN A 313 -12.53 -5.19 36.41
CA ASN A 313 -11.89 -4.06 37.10
C ASN A 313 -12.02 -2.73 36.34
N ASP A 314 -13.11 -2.54 35.60
CA ASP A 314 -13.40 -1.25 34.97
C ASP A 314 -14.02 -0.28 35.98
N SER A 315 -13.23 0.71 36.45
CA SER A 315 -13.70 1.68 37.44
C SER A 315 -14.84 2.56 36.93
N GLY A 316 -14.87 2.86 35.63
CA GLY A 316 -15.92 3.66 35.01
C GLY A 316 -17.27 2.93 35.03
N ILE A 317 -17.29 1.64 34.69
CA ILE A 317 -18.52 0.82 34.78
C ILE A 317 -18.97 0.67 36.23
N ILE A 318 -18.05 0.46 37.17
CA ILE A 318 -18.38 0.37 38.60
C ILE A 318 -18.99 1.69 39.09
N CYS A 319 -18.42 2.84 38.70
CA CYS A 319 -19.01 4.15 38.98
C CYS A 319 -20.44 4.28 38.40
N ASN A 320 -20.67 3.85 37.17
CA ASN A 320 -22.01 3.89 36.57
C ASN A 320 -23.03 3.02 37.32
N ILE A 321 -22.62 1.87 37.86
CA ILE A 321 -23.46 1.08 38.78
C ILE A 321 -23.81 1.89 40.02
N GLY A 322 -22.83 2.55 40.65
CA GLY A 322 -23.05 3.40 41.82
C GLY A 322 -24.03 4.54 41.54
N VAL A 323 -23.95 5.18 40.37
CA VAL A 323 -24.90 6.20 39.93
C VAL A 323 -26.30 5.62 39.78
N CYS A 324 -26.45 4.44 39.19
CA CYS A 324 -27.74 3.76 39.10
C CYS A 324 -28.31 3.43 40.49
N GLN A 325 -27.47 2.94 41.41
CA GLN A 325 -27.86 2.64 42.81
C GLN A 325 -28.36 3.89 43.56
N LEU A 326 -27.72 5.04 43.35
CA LEU A 326 -28.21 6.31 43.90
C LEU A 326 -29.60 6.66 43.36
N ASN A 327 -29.85 6.49 42.06
CA ASN A 327 -31.13 6.82 41.45
C ASN A 327 -32.29 5.93 41.93
N ILE A 328 -32.01 4.69 42.35
CA ILE A 328 -33.00 3.78 42.95
C ILE A 328 -33.10 3.91 44.48
N GLY A 329 -32.31 4.80 45.10
CA GLY A 329 -32.34 5.09 46.54
C GLY A 329 -31.48 4.18 47.41
N GLU A 330 -30.63 3.32 46.82
CA GLU A 330 -29.71 2.44 47.53
C GLU A 330 -28.40 3.16 47.91
N ILE A 331 -28.49 4.18 48.77
CA ILE A 331 -27.36 5.07 49.11
C ILE A 331 -26.18 4.31 49.72
N ASP A 332 -26.44 3.39 50.68
CA ASP A 332 -25.39 2.60 51.35
C ASP A 332 -24.64 1.69 50.38
N GLU A 333 -25.33 1.11 49.40
CA GLU A 333 -24.69 0.27 48.38
C GLU A 333 -23.92 1.11 47.37
N ALA A 334 -24.45 2.26 46.98
CA ALA A 334 -23.73 3.20 46.12
C ALA A 334 -22.40 3.65 46.77
N GLU A 335 -22.38 3.96 48.06
CA GLU A 335 -21.16 4.33 48.78
C GLU A 335 -20.10 3.21 48.73
N LYS A 336 -20.51 1.95 48.94
CA LYS A 336 -19.62 0.78 48.82
C LYS A 336 -19.09 0.64 47.39
N THR A 337 -19.94 0.84 46.39
CA THR A 337 -19.59 0.73 44.97
C THR A 337 -18.60 1.82 44.54
N PHE A 338 -18.83 3.08 44.89
CA PHE A 338 -17.87 4.15 44.60
C PHE A 338 -16.55 3.97 45.37
N SER A 339 -16.61 3.47 46.61
CA SER A 339 -15.42 3.10 47.37
C SER A 339 -14.61 2.00 46.69
N LEU A 340 -15.26 1.04 46.05
CA LEU A 340 -14.61 0.00 45.26
C LEU A 340 -13.95 0.59 44.00
N ALA A 341 -14.68 1.43 43.23
CA ALA A 341 -14.13 2.11 42.05
C ALA A 341 -12.87 2.92 42.39
N SER A 342 -12.91 3.70 43.48
CA SER A 342 -11.75 4.48 43.97
C SER A 342 -10.58 3.60 44.44
N ARG A 343 -10.83 2.39 44.94
CA ARG A 343 -9.73 1.46 45.27
C ARG A 343 -9.07 0.87 44.03
N ILE A 344 -9.86 0.57 43.00
CA ILE A 344 -9.38 0.04 41.73
C ILE A 344 -8.58 1.10 40.97
N ASN A 345 -9.14 2.30 40.85
CA ASN A 345 -8.45 3.47 40.30
C ASN A 345 -8.40 4.58 41.36
N LYS A 346 -7.25 4.69 42.02
CA LYS A 346 -7.00 5.63 43.13
C LYS A 346 -7.17 7.10 42.75
N ASN A 347 -7.11 7.42 41.46
CA ASN A 347 -7.25 8.77 40.93
C ASN A 347 -8.55 8.95 40.14
N ASP A 348 -9.56 8.09 40.34
CA ASP A 348 -10.87 8.24 39.73
C ASP A 348 -11.61 9.43 40.38
N GLU A 349 -11.46 10.61 39.78
CA GLU A 349 -12.06 11.86 40.27
C GLU A 349 -13.58 11.77 40.37
N ILE A 350 -14.23 11.02 39.46
CA ILE A 350 -15.68 10.84 39.44
C ILE A 350 -16.12 10.03 40.66
N ALA A 351 -15.44 8.92 40.96
CA ALA A 351 -15.73 8.12 42.15
C ALA A 351 -15.58 8.94 43.44
N LEU A 352 -14.53 9.76 43.53
CA LEU A 352 -14.28 10.63 44.69
C LEU A 352 -15.34 11.73 44.85
N GLN A 353 -15.78 12.34 43.74
CA GLN A 353 -16.86 13.33 43.76
C GLN A 353 -18.17 12.73 44.26
N TRP A 354 -18.54 11.53 43.83
CA TRP A 354 -19.75 10.86 44.30
C TRP A 354 -19.68 10.47 45.77
N LEU A 355 -18.52 10.04 46.27
CA LEU A 355 -18.33 9.77 47.70
C LEU A 355 -18.47 11.03 48.55
N ASP A 356 -17.98 12.17 48.07
CA ASP A 356 -18.16 13.44 48.77
C ASP A 356 -19.63 13.90 48.75
N TYR A 357 -20.30 13.75 47.60
CA TYR A 357 -21.73 14.03 47.48
C TYR A 357 -22.57 13.20 48.48
N ILE A 358 -22.32 11.90 48.60
CA ILE A 358 -23.04 11.02 49.54
C ILE A 358 -22.83 11.44 50.99
N LYS A 359 -21.60 11.79 51.39
CA LYS A 359 -21.31 12.27 52.75
C LYS A 359 -22.07 13.54 53.12
N ASN A 360 -22.33 14.39 52.14
CA ASN A 360 -23.07 15.64 52.33
C ASN A 360 -24.61 15.44 52.35
N LEU A 361 -25.12 14.25 52.01
CA LEU A 361 -26.54 13.89 52.12
C LEU A 361 -26.93 13.37 53.51
N GLN A 362 -25.94 12.94 54.31
CA GLN A 362 -26.08 12.41 55.67
C GLN A 362 -25.94 13.53 56.72
#